data_AF-A0A1H7STT4-F1
#
_entry.id   AF-A0A1H7STT4-F1
#
_cell.length_a   1.000
_cell.length_b   1.000
_cell.length_c   1.000
_cell.angle_alpha   90.00
_cell.angle_beta   90.00
_cell.angle_gamma   90.00
#
_symmetry.space_group_name_H-M   'P 1'
#
loop_
_entity.id
_entity.type
_entity.pdbx_description
1 polymer ?
#
loop_
_entity_poly.entity_id
_entity_poly.type
_entity_poly.pdbx_seq_one_letter_code
_entity_poly.pdbx_strand_id
1 'polypeptide(L)'
;MGGTFDPIHHGHLVAASEVAGLFGLDEVVFVPTGEPWQKSDQQVSPAEDRYLMTVIATASNPRFSVSRVDIDRGGPTYTFDTLTDLQAQRPGAELFFITGADALAQIMTWRDGARCFDLAHFIGVTRPGYTLADSHLPEGGVSLVEIPALAISSSDCRDRVGRGMPVWYLVPDGVVQYIEKRGLYRSTTRRPAAGPARDGRPAGDRPTYDRPPAGPGTTPGPSGARTPPTTSHLQEVPE
;
A
#
# COMPACT_ATOMS: atom_id res chain seq x y z
N MET A 1 -8.94 9.21 -2.85
CA MET A 1 -8.08 8.07 -3.25
C MET A 1 -8.69 6.78 -2.71
N GLY A 2 -9.28 5.98 -3.58
CA GLY A 2 -9.87 4.68 -3.20
C GLY A 2 -8.84 3.56 -3.21
N GLY A 3 -8.93 2.63 -2.27
CA GLY A 3 -8.03 1.48 -2.25
C GLY A 3 -8.32 0.48 -1.14
N THR A 4 -7.85 -0.75 -1.29
CA THR A 4 -7.95 -1.74 -0.20
C THR A 4 -7.04 -1.38 0.97
N PHE A 5 -5.85 -0.84 0.69
CA PHE A 5 -4.84 -0.45 1.69
C PHE A 5 -4.49 -1.58 2.67
N ASP A 6 -4.00 -2.71 2.14
CA ASP A 6 -3.74 -3.92 2.93
C ASP A 6 -2.28 -4.42 2.87
N PRO A 7 -1.29 -3.69 3.43
CA PRO A 7 -1.42 -2.40 4.14
C PRO A 7 -1.29 -1.20 3.19
N ILE A 8 -1.64 -0.01 3.68
CA ILE A 8 -1.17 1.27 3.08
C ILE A 8 0.37 1.34 3.13
N HIS A 9 0.98 2.02 2.16
CA HIS A 9 2.44 2.08 1.99
C HIS A 9 2.86 3.40 1.35
N HIS A 10 4.17 3.70 1.35
CA HIS A 10 4.68 4.98 0.83
C HIS A 10 4.33 5.23 -0.63
N GLY A 11 4.22 4.19 -1.47
CA GLY A 11 3.71 4.35 -2.84
C GLY A 11 2.33 5.00 -2.92
N HIS A 12 1.40 4.71 -1.99
CA HIS A 12 0.10 5.37 -1.96
C HIS A 12 0.19 6.84 -1.52
N LEU A 13 1.04 7.12 -0.52
CA LEU A 13 1.21 8.46 0.03
C LEU A 13 1.88 9.40 -0.97
N VAL A 14 2.90 8.92 -1.69
CA VAL A 14 3.54 9.68 -2.77
C VAL A 14 2.54 9.93 -3.89
N ALA A 15 1.80 8.91 -4.33
CA ALA A 15 0.78 9.09 -5.36
C ALA A 15 -0.25 10.18 -5.00
N ALA A 16 -0.79 10.13 -3.78
CA ALA A 16 -1.73 11.14 -3.28
C ALA A 16 -1.11 12.54 -3.23
N SER A 17 0.15 12.65 -2.75
CA SER A 17 0.84 13.94 -2.62
C SER A 17 1.14 14.58 -3.97
N GLU A 18 1.62 13.79 -4.93
CA GLU A 18 1.91 14.24 -6.29
C GLU A 18 0.65 14.74 -6.98
N VAL A 19 -0.42 13.94 -6.94
CA VAL A 19 -1.70 14.32 -7.55
C VAL A 19 -2.27 15.58 -6.89
N ALA A 20 -2.19 15.69 -5.56
CA ALA A 20 -2.63 16.90 -4.87
C ALA A 20 -1.87 18.15 -5.33
N GLY A 21 -0.56 18.02 -5.54
CA GLY A 21 0.28 19.12 -6.04
C GLY A 21 -0.03 19.50 -7.48
N LEU A 22 -0.13 18.52 -8.38
CA LEU A 22 -0.32 18.73 -9.82
C LEU A 22 -1.71 19.28 -10.17
N PHE A 23 -2.74 18.86 -9.45
CA PHE A 23 -4.12 19.26 -9.70
C PHE A 23 -4.60 20.38 -8.75
N GLY A 24 -3.73 20.85 -7.84
CA GLY A 24 -4.08 21.91 -6.90
C GLY A 24 -5.20 21.53 -5.92
N LEU A 25 -5.24 20.27 -5.49
CA LEU A 25 -6.31 19.78 -4.61
C LEU A 25 -6.18 20.35 -3.19
N ASP A 26 -7.30 20.80 -2.62
CA ASP A 26 -7.37 21.28 -1.23
C ASP A 26 -7.12 20.15 -0.22
N GLU A 27 -7.65 18.96 -0.50
CA GLU A 27 -7.63 17.79 0.39
C GLU A 27 -7.57 16.50 -0.42
N VAL A 28 -6.87 15.48 0.10
CA VAL A 28 -6.98 14.09 -0.39
C VAL A 28 -7.59 13.21 0.68
N VAL A 29 -8.82 12.76 0.41
CA VAL A 29 -9.53 11.81 1.26
C VAL A 29 -9.16 10.39 0.86
N PHE A 30 -8.52 9.63 1.74
CA PHE A 30 -8.28 8.20 1.57
C PHE A 30 -9.54 7.44 1.95
N VAL A 31 -9.96 6.50 1.10
CA VAL A 31 -11.18 5.71 1.31
C VAL A 31 -10.81 4.23 1.29
N PRO A 32 -10.56 3.62 2.47
CA PRO A 32 -10.35 2.19 2.57
C PRO A 32 -11.65 1.45 2.23
N THR A 33 -11.59 0.53 1.28
CA THR A 33 -12.77 -0.26 0.88
C THR A 33 -13.33 -1.05 2.06
N GLY A 34 -14.65 -1.19 2.18
CA GLY A 34 -15.31 -2.07 3.15
C GLY A 34 -15.07 -3.55 2.79
N GLU A 35 -15.97 -4.12 1.99
CA GLU A 35 -15.81 -5.44 1.38
C GLU A 35 -15.48 -5.28 -0.12
N PRO A 36 -14.20 -5.33 -0.52
CA PRO A 36 -13.83 -5.14 -1.93
C PRO A 36 -14.33 -6.31 -2.79
N TRP A 37 -15.37 -6.08 -3.61
CA TRP A 37 -16.00 -7.13 -4.43
C TRP A 37 -15.03 -7.84 -5.37
N GLN A 38 -14.03 -7.12 -5.92
CA GLN A 38 -13.00 -7.67 -6.80
C GLN A 38 -12.04 -8.65 -6.12
N LYS A 39 -12.10 -8.75 -4.79
CA LYS A 39 -11.24 -9.58 -3.96
C LYS A 39 -12.06 -10.50 -3.04
N SER A 40 -13.30 -10.83 -3.41
CA SER A 40 -14.15 -11.76 -2.66
C SER A 40 -13.47 -13.09 -2.35
N ASP A 41 -12.57 -13.52 -3.24
CA ASP A 41 -11.90 -14.82 -3.16
C ASP A 41 -10.52 -14.74 -2.47
N GLN A 42 -10.11 -13.56 -2.00
CA GLN A 42 -8.81 -13.33 -1.36
C GLN A 42 -8.99 -13.09 0.14
N GLN A 43 -8.02 -13.55 0.95
CA GLN A 43 -7.94 -13.14 2.35
C GLN A 43 -7.46 -11.68 2.43
N VAL A 44 -8.40 -10.78 2.73
CA VAL A 44 -8.15 -9.36 3.00
C VAL A 44 -8.20 -9.14 4.51
N SER A 45 -7.30 -8.31 5.05
CA SER A 45 -7.35 -7.97 6.48
C SER A 45 -8.68 -7.30 6.87
N PRO A 46 -9.11 -7.41 8.14
CA PRO A 46 -10.33 -6.75 8.63
C PRO A 46 -10.36 -5.27 8.24
N ALA A 47 -11.54 -4.79 7.83
CA ALA A 47 -11.71 -3.41 7.36
C ALA A 47 -11.24 -2.37 8.40
N GLU A 48 -11.51 -2.62 9.68
CA GLU A 48 -11.07 -1.74 10.77
C GLU A 48 -9.55 -1.67 10.89
N ASP A 49 -8.83 -2.79 10.73
CA ASP A 49 -7.36 -2.78 10.76
C ASP A 49 -6.79 -1.95 9.60
N ARG A 50 -7.39 -2.06 8.40
CA ARG A 50 -6.98 -1.29 7.21
C ARG A 50 -7.29 0.21 7.36
N TYR A 51 -8.44 0.54 7.95
CA TYR A 51 -8.78 1.92 8.31
C TYR A 51 -7.77 2.52 9.27
N LEU A 52 -7.48 1.83 10.38
CA LEU A 52 -6.56 2.33 11.40
C LEU A 52 -5.14 2.51 10.85
N MET A 53 -4.64 1.56 10.03
CA MET A 53 -3.36 1.74 9.34
C MET A 53 -3.37 2.96 8.41
N THR A 54 -4.49 3.22 7.73
CA THR A 54 -4.65 4.40 6.85
C THR A 54 -4.66 5.70 7.65
N VAL A 55 -5.36 5.74 8.79
CA VAL A 55 -5.36 6.89 9.71
C VAL A 55 -3.95 7.17 10.21
N ILE A 56 -3.24 6.14 10.68
CA ILE A 56 -1.86 6.26 11.15
C ILE A 56 -0.93 6.79 10.04
N ALA A 57 -1.06 6.27 8.83
CA ALA A 57 -0.21 6.63 7.70
C ALA A 57 -0.41 8.07 7.21
N THR A 58 -1.59 8.64 7.43
CA THR A 58 -1.98 9.97 6.91
C THR A 58 -1.90 11.07 7.96
N ALA A 59 -1.82 10.72 9.24
CA ALA A 59 -1.89 11.66 10.38
C ALA A 59 -0.87 12.82 10.35
N SER A 60 0.29 12.63 9.70
CA SER A 60 1.34 13.66 9.63
C SER A 60 1.14 14.68 8.52
N ASN A 61 0.24 14.44 7.56
CA ASN A 61 0.00 15.34 6.45
C ASN A 61 -1.36 16.05 6.62
N PRO A 62 -1.37 17.39 6.83
CA PRO A 62 -2.60 18.12 7.12
C PRO A 62 -3.59 18.17 5.95
N ARG A 63 -3.15 17.86 4.72
CA ARG A 63 -4.04 17.76 3.55
C ARG A 63 -4.64 16.38 3.36
N PHE A 64 -4.26 15.40 4.17
CA PHE A 64 -4.77 14.04 4.06
C PHE A 64 -5.78 13.76 5.16
N SER A 65 -6.88 13.11 4.77
CA SER A 65 -7.88 12.61 5.70
C SER A 65 -8.29 11.19 5.31
N VAL A 66 -9.07 10.54 6.18
CA VAL A 66 -9.55 9.17 5.94
C VAL A 66 -11.06 9.13 6.13
N SER A 67 -11.78 8.68 5.11
CA SER A 67 -13.22 8.45 5.18
C SER A 67 -13.52 7.01 5.53
N ARG A 68 -14.56 6.82 6.35
CA ARG A 68 -15.12 5.51 6.72
C ARG A 68 -16.31 5.10 5.84
N VAL A 69 -16.66 5.91 4.85
CA VAL A 69 -17.93 5.79 4.10
C VAL A 69 -18.20 4.38 3.58
N ASP A 70 -17.18 3.69 3.05
CA ASP A 70 -17.34 2.32 2.54
C ASP A 70 -17.37 1.25 3.64
N ILE A 71 -16.70 1.49 4.77
CA ILE A 71 -16.65 0.57 5.90
C ILE A 71 -17.99 0.57 6.62
N ASP A 72 -18.54 1.77 6.84
CA ASP A 72 -19.77 1.95 7.60
C ASP A 72 -21.02 1.59 6.76
N ARG A 73 -20.94 1.66 5.42
CA ARG A 73 -22.03 1.22 4.51
C ARG A 73 -22.31 -0.29 4.60
N GLY A 74 -21.26 -1.09 4.81
CA GLY A 74 -21.33 -2.55 4.78
C GLY A 74 -21.58 -3.14 3.39
N GLY A 75 -21.35 -4.44 3.24
CA GLY A 75 -21.52 -5.15 1.98
C GLY A 75 -20.51 -4.75 0.89
N PRO A 76 -20.70 -5.25 -0.36
CA PRO A 76 -19.77 -5.05 -1.45
C PRO A 76 -19.55 -3.56 -1.79
N THR A 77 -18.29 -3.14 -1.87
CA THR A 77 -17.92 -1.74 -2.11
C THR A 77 -17.81 -1.40 -3.61
N TYR A 78 -18.74 -0.61 -4.15
CA TYR A 78 -18.66 -0.10 -5.52
C TYR A 78 -18.24 1.38 -5.56
N THR A 79 -17.41 1.75 -6.54
CA THR A 79 -16.91 3.13 -6.68
C THR A 79 -18.04 4.14 -6.88
N PHE A 80 -19.08 3.79 -7.63
CA PHE A 80 -20.25 4.64 -7.83
C PHE A 80 -20.91 5.04 -6.49
N ASP A 81 -21.14 4.05 -5.61
CA ASP A 81 -21.72 4.28 -4.28
C ASP A 81 -20.78 5.14 -3.41
N THR A 82 -19.47 4.89 -3.52
CA THR A 82 -18.43 5.66 -2.82
C THR A 82 -18.47 7.14 -3.18
N LEU A 83 -18.50 7.44 -4.49
CA LEU A 83 -18.53 8.81 -4.99
C LEU A 83 -19.85 9.51 -4.65
N THR A 84 -20.97 8.79 -4.76
CA THR A 84 -22.30 9.31 -4.41
C THR A 84 -22.36 9.73 -2.93
N ASP A 85 -21.88 8.88 -2.03
CA ASP A 85 -21.90 9.18 -0.60
C ASP A 85 -20.94 10.32 -0.24
N LEU A 86 -19.76 10.39 -0.87
CA LEU A 86 -18.83 11.50 -0.67
C LEU A 86 -19.40 12.83 -1.17
N GLN A 87 -20.07 12.83 -2.31
CA GLN A 87 -20.74 14.02 -2.84
C GLN A 87 -21.85 14.50 -1.90
N ALA A 88 -22.61 13.57 -1.30
CA ALA A 88 -23.62 13.89 -0.31
C ALA A 88 -23.03 14.48 0.98
N GLN A 89 -21.87 13.99 1.43
CA GLN A 89 -21.17 14.52 2.61
C GLN A 89 -20.49 15.87 2.35
N ARG A 90 -20.15 16.17 1.09
CA ARG A 90 -19.41 17.38 0.69
C ARG A 90 -20.13 18.08 -0.47
N PRO A 91 -21.33 18.63 -0.23
CA PRO A 91 -22.09 19.30 -1.28
C PRO A 91 -21.31 20.50 -1.80
N GLY A 92 -21.09 20.53 -3.12
CA GLY A 92 -20.34 21.60 -3.81
C GLY A 92 -18.85 21.33 -3.99
N ALA A 93 -18.32 20.22 -3.47
CA ALA A 93 -16.95 19.80 -3.78
C ALA A 93 -16.85 19.25 -5.21
N GLU A 94 -15.78 19.61 -5.91
CA GLU A 94 -15.37 18.94 -7.14
C GLU A 94 -14.58 17.68 -6.77
N LEU A 95 -15.00 16.52 -7.26
CA LEU A 95 -14.41 15.24 -6.87
C LEU A 95 -13.40 14.76 -7.91
N PHE A 96 -12.24 14.32 -7.40
CA PHE A 96 -11.20 13.66 -8.18
C PHE A 96 -10.98 12.25 -7.64
N PHE A 97 -11.17 11.22 -8.48
CA PHE A 97 -10.95 9.83 -8.09
C PHE A 97 -9.55 9.36 -8.48
N ILE A 98 -8.67 9.28 -7.48
CA ILE A 98 -7.29 8.82 -7.62
C ILE A 98 -7.23 7.30 -7.42
N THR A 99 -6.68 6.58 -8.40
CA THR A 99 -6.41 5.13 -8.33
C THR A 99 -5.23 4.74 -9.20
N GLY A 100 -4.70 3.52 -9.02
CA GLY A 100 -3.67 2.97 -9.89
C GLY A 100 -4.19 2.74 -11.31
N ALA A 101 -3.32 2.95 -12.30
CA ALA A 101 -3.62 2.76 -13.71
C ALA A 101 -4.21 1.38 -14.04
N ASP A 102 -3.71 0.29 -13.44
CA ASP A 102 -4.24 -1.06 -13.63
C ASP A 102 -5.73 -1.18 -13.24
N ALA A 103 -6.11 -0.54 -12.13
CA ALA A 103 -7.50 -0.54 -11.67
C ALA A 103 -8.37 0.32 -12.58
N LEU A 104 -7.85 1.49 -13.00
CA LEU A 104 -8.55 2.41 -13.90
C LEU A 104 -8.81 1.79 -15.27
N ALA A 105 -7.89 0.99 -15.81
CA ALA A 105 -8.07 0.29 -17.08
C ALA A 105 -9.31 -0.63 -17.08
N GLN A 106 -9.75 -1.07 -15.91
CA GLN A 106 -10.93 -1.93 -15.73
C GLN A 106 -12.22 -1.15 -15.45
N ILE A 107 -12.21 0.19 -15.47
CA ILE A 107 -13.36 1.01 -15.04
C ILE A 107 -14.65 0.72 -15.81
N MET A 108 -14.55 0.37 -17.09
CA MET A 108 -15.72 0.03 -17.91
C MET A 108 -16.39 -1.29 -17.50
N THR A 109 -15.69 -2.13 -16.72
CA THR A 109 -16.25 -3.36 -16.14
C THR A 109 -16.92 -3.11 -14.78
N TRP A 110 -16.75 -1.90 -14.21
CA TRP A 110 -17.30 -1.58 -12.89
C TRP A 110 -18.81 -1.38 -12.99
N ARG A 111 -19.50 -1.73 -11.91
CA ARG A 111 -20.92 -1.43 -11.76
C ARG A 111 -21.14 0.07 -11.87
N ASP A 112 -22.00 0.47 -12.81
CA ASP A 112 -22.28 1.88 -13.13
C ASP A 112 -21.02 2.69 -13.52
N GLY A 113 -19.99 2.04 -14.09
CA GLY A 113 -18.70 2.65 -14.41
C GLY A 113 -18.79 3.91 -15.27
N ALA A 114 -19.65 3.92 -16.29
CA ALA A 114 -19.87 5.10 -17.14
C ALA A 114 -20.43 6.30 -16.34
N ARG A 115 -21.31 6.05 -15.36
CA ARG A 115 -21.92 7.10 -14.53
C ARG A 115 -20.96 7.64 -13.48
N CYS A 116 -19.86 6.94 -13.22
CA CYS A 116 -18.84 7.44 -12.30
C CYS A 116 -18.18 8.72 -12.85
N PHE A 117 -18.05 8.85 -14.17
CA PHE A 117 -17.47 10.05 -14.80
C PHE A 117 -18.36 11.29 -14.66
N ASP A 118 -19.65 11.13 -14.38
CA ASP A 118 -20.56 12.24 -14.05
C ASP A 118 -20.33 12.76 -12.61
N LEU A 119 -19.72 11.94 -11.74
CA LEU A 119 -19.52 12.23 -10.33
C LEU A 119 -18.13 12.76 -10.01
N ALA A 120 -17.11 12.39 -10.79
CA ALA A 120 -15.72 12.75 -10.52
C ALA A 120 -14.85 12.73 -11.77
N HIS A 121 -13.78 13.53 -11.76
CA HIS A 121 -12.67 13.41 -12.69
C HIS A 121 -11.73 12.28 -12.26
N PHE A 122 -11.34 11.39 -13.16
CA PHE A 122 -10.53 10.22 -12.81
C PHE A 122 -9.04 10.47 -13.03
N ILE A 123 -8.22 10.05 -12.07
CA ILE A 123 -6.77 10.17 -12.14
C ILE A 123 -6.15 8.79 -11.97
N GLY A 124 -5.56 8.28 -13.05
CA GLY A 124 -4.81 7.03 -13.07
C GLY A 124 -3.34 7.29 -12.83
N VAL A 125 -2.80 6.80 -11.71
CA VAL A 125 -1.36 6.91 -11.42
C VAL A 125 -0.61 5.74 -12.04
N THR A 126 0.42 6.06 -12.84
CA THR A 126 1.31 5.09 -13.51
C THR A 126 2.72 5.15 -12.92
N ARG A 127 3.52 4.13 -13.22
CA ARG A 127 4.97 4.14 -12.97
C ARG A 127 5.69 4.42 -14.29
N PRO A 128 6.91 4.98 -14.26
CA PRO A 128 7.74 5.13 -15.44
C PRO A 128 7.84 3.83 -16.24
N GLY A 129 7.58 3.92 -17.54
CA GLY A 129 7.57 2.77 -18.47
C GLY A 129 6.27 1.95 -18.48
N TYR A 130 5.25 2.34 -17.72
CA TYR A 130 3.91 1.76 -17.84
C TYR A 130 3.04 2.62 -18.76
N THR A 131 2.65 2.06 -19.89
CA THR A 131 1.67 2.66 -20.81
C THR A 131 0.32 2.01 -20.58
N LEU A 132 -0.71 2.82 -20.34
CA LEU A 132 -2.08 2.31 -20.31
C LEU A 132 -2.45 1.89 -21.74
N ALA A 133 -2.59 0.58 -21.98
CA ALA A 133 -2.90 0.06 -23.30
C ALA A 133 -4.36 0.39 -23.67
N ASP A 134 -4.58 1.05 -24.81
CA ASP A 134 -5.85 1.24 -25.55
C ASP A 134 -7.12 1.09 -24.72
N SER A 135 -7.23 1.86 -23.65
CA SER A 135 -8.44 1.92 -22.86
C SER A 135 -9.36 2.91 -23.55
N HIS A 136 -10.53 2.46 -23.99
CA HIS A 136 -11.64 3.31 -24.45
C HIS A 136 -12.20 4.14 -23.29
N LEU A 137 -11.37 4.98 -22.70
CA LEU A 137 -11.74 5.91 -21.64
C LEU A 137 -12.39 7.14 -22.29
N PRO A 138 -13.44 7.69 -21.69
CA PRO A 138 -14.08 8.88 -22.21
C PRO A 138 -13.09 10.06 -22.24
N GLU A 139 -13.06 10.77 -23.36
CA GLU A 139 -12.25 11.98 -23.51
C GLU A 139 -12.65 13.03 -22.47
N GLY A 140 -11.66 13.67 -21.84
CA GLY A 140 -11.86 14.77 -20.89
C GLY A 140 -12.21 14.35 -19.44
N GLY A 141 -12.67 13.12 -19.20
CA GLY A 141 -13.01 12.63 -17.85
C GLY A 141 -11.87 11.93 -17.12
N VAL A 142 -10.70 11.77 -17.77
CA VAL A 142 -9.55 11.03 -17.23
C VAL A 142 -8.24 11.77 -17.46
N SER A 143 -7.35 11.72 -16.48
CA SER A 143 -5.94 12.09 -16.60
C SER A 143 -5.03 10.94 -16.14
N LEU A 144 -3.90 10.75 -16.84
CA LEU A 144 -2.83 9.85 -16.41
C LEU A 144 -1.67 10.65 -15.85
N VAL A 145 -1.18 10.23 -14.70
CA VAL A 145 -0.10 10.89 -13.97
C VAL A 145 0.99 9.88 -13.70
N GLU A 146 2.16 10.11 -14.26
CA GLU A 146 3.35 9.38 -13.90
C GLU A 146 3.87 9.88 -12.55
N ILE A 147 4.03 8.98 -11.59
CA ILE A 147 4.58 9.29 -10.26
C ILE A 147 5.98 8.69 -10.11
N PRO A 148 6.84 9.25 -9.24
CA PRO A 148 8.15 8.67 -8.97
C PRO A 148 8.07 7.17 -8.69
N ALA A 149 8.96 6.39 -9.34
CA ALA A 149 8.93 4.93 -9.32
C ALA A 149 9.25 4.36 -7.93
N LEU A 150 8.23 4.26 -7.07
CA LEU A 150 8.29 3.44 -5.87
C LEU A 150 7.75 2.05 -6.22
N ALA A 151 8.65 1.12 -6.49
CA ALA A 151 8.33 -0.29 -6.73
C ALA A 151 7.90 -1.01 -5.42
N ILE A 152 6.89 -0.45 -4.74
CA ILE A 152 6.31 -0.94 -3.50
C ILE A 152 4.92 -1.48 -3.83
N SER A 153 4.56 -2.63 -3.29
CA SER A 153 3.19 -3.14 -3.36
C SER A 153 2.77 -3.71 -2.01
N SER A 154 1.49 -3.61 -1.68
CA SER A 154 0.95 -4.21 -0.46
C SER A 154 1.17 -5.73 -0.42
N SER A 155 1.04 -6.42 -1.57
CA SER A 155 1.27 -7.87 -1.63
C SER A 155 2.70 -8.24 -1.25
N ASP A 156 3.69 -7.53 -1.77
CA ASP A 156 5.11 -7.73 -1.41
C ASP A 156 5.38 -7.35 0.07
N CYS A 157 4.66 -6.37 0.63
CA CYS A 157 4.72 -6.09 2.06
C CYS A 157 4.19 -7.25 2.91
N ARG A 158 3.02 -7.82 2.56
CA ARG A 158 2.44 -8.97 3.27
C ARG A 158 3.35 -10.20 3.18
N ASP A 159 3.90 -10.48 2.00
CA ASP A 159 4.82 -11.60 1.77
C ASP A 159 6.12 -11.45 2.59
N ARG A 160 6.68 -10.24 2.69
CA ARG A 160 7.83 -9.96 3.55
C ARG A 160 7.53 -10.27 5.01
N VAL A 161 6.44 -9.74 5.55
CA VAL A 161 6.05 -9.97 6.94
C VAL A 161 5.81 -11.46 7.21
N GLY A 162 5.16 -12.18 6.29
CA GLY A 162 4.95 -13.62 6.40
C GLY A 162 6.25 -14.42 6.46
N ARG A 163 7.30 -13.94 5.80
CA ARG A 163 8.66 -14.52 5.80
C ARG A 163 9.54 -14.02 6.97
N GLY A 164 9.00 -13.20 7.87
CA GLY A 164 9.76 -12.57 8.95
C GLY A 164 10.77 -11.51 8.47
N MET A 165 10.57 -10.98 7.26
CA MET A 165 11.38 -9.89 6.71
C MET A 165 10.79 -8.53 7.13
N PRO A 166 11.64 -7.52 7.38
CA PRO A 166 11.19 -6.18 7.71
C PRO A 166 10.45 -5.50 6.54
N VAL A 167 9.57 -4.57 6.89
CA VAL A 167 8.88 -3.65 5.95
C VAL A 167 9.17 -2.17 6.25
N TRP A 168 10.18 -1.90 7.07
CA TRP A 168 10.69 -0.55 7.35
C TRP A 168 10.99 0.20 6.04
N TYR A 169 10.61 1.47 5.99
CA TYR A 169 10.73 2.36 4.82
C TYR A 169 9.88 1.97 3.59
N LEU A 170 9.14 0.87 3.63
CA LEU A 170 8.11 0.55 2.64
C LEU A 170 6.75 1.11 3.06
N VAL A 171 6.48 1.07 4.36
CA VAL A 171 5.30 1.63 5.01
C VAL A 171 5.73 2.62 6.10
N PRO A 172 4.87 3.57 6.51
CA PRO A 172 5.17 4.47 7.62
C PRO A 172 5.45 3.72 8.93
N ASP A 173 6.31 4.28 9.78
CA ASP A 173 6.74 3.65 11.04
C ASP A 173 5.57 3.25 11.94
N GLY A 174 4.56 4.10 12.07
CA GLY A 174 3.35 3.79 12.84
C GLY A 174 2.58 2.59 12.27
N VAL A 175 2.62 2.37 10.96
CA VAL A 175 2.01 1.20 10.31
C VAL A 175 2.85 -0.05 10.59
N VAL A 176 4.19 0.03 10.59
CA VAL A 176 5.06 -1.08 11.01
C VAL A 176 4.70 -1.53 12.43
N GLN A 177 4.65 -0.59 13.37
CA GLN A 177 4.30 -0.86 14.76
C GLN A 177 2.89 -1.45 14.90
N TYR A 178 1.93 -0.96 14.12
CA TYR A 178 0.57 -1.48 14.12
C TYR A 178 0.50 -2.94 13.63
N ILE A 179 1.17 -3.25 12.52
CA ILE A 179 1.27 -4.60 11.96
C ILE A 179 1.87 -5.56 13.00
N GLU A 180 2.95 -5.16 13.66
CA GLU A 180 3.61 -5.97 14.69
C GLU A 180 2.72 -6.19 15.91
N LYS A 181 2.08 -5.13 16.42
CA LYS A 181 1.21 -5.18 17.59
C LYS A 181 -0.01 -6.08 17.38
N ARG A 182 -0.59 -6.05 16.18
CA ARG A 182 -1.77 -6.84 15.82
C ARG A 182 -1.41 -8.23 15.28
N GLY A 183 -0.13 -8.49 15.02
CA GLY A 183 0.33 -9.75 14.44
C GLY A 183 -0.15 -9.98 13.01
N LEU A 184 -0.44 -8.90 12.26
CA LEU A 184 -0.96 -9.00 10.89
C LEU A 184 0.07 -9.62 9.94
N TYR A 185 -0.43 -10.30 8.91
CA TYR A 185 0.36 -10.89 7.81
C TYR A 185 1.36 -11.98 8.19
N ARG A 186 1.46 -12.34 9.47
CA ARG A 186 2.32 -13.43 9.91
C ARG A 186 1.76 -14.74 9.39
N SER A 187 2.59 -15.52 8.69
CA SER A 187 2.22 -16.87 8.32
C SER A 187 2.00 -17.68 9.59
N THR A 188 0.79 -18.21 9.78
CA THR A 188 0.43 -19.11 10.89
C THR A 188 1.08 -20.49 10.79
N THR A 189 2.17 -20.61 10.03
CA THR A 189 3.00 -21.80 10.01
C THR A 189 3.70 -21.92 11.36
N ARG A 190 2.99 -22.49 12.35
CA ARG A 190 3.61 -23.19 13.48
C ARG A 190 4.64 -24.11 12.84
N ARG A 191 5.92 -23.79 13.03
CA ARG A 191 7.06 -24.53 12.48
C ARG A 191 6.81 -26.03 12.73
N PRO A 192 6.51 -26.85 11.71
CA PRO A 192 6.51 -28.29 11.92
C PRO A 192 7.94 -28.65 12.32
N ALA A 193 8.10 -29.53 13.31
CA ALA A 193 9.39 -30.19 13.51
C ALA A 193 9.86 -30.75 12.16
N ALA A 194 11.12 -30.50 11.82
CA ALA A 194 11.68 -30.78 10.49
C ALA A 194 11.37 -32.22 10.03
N GLY A 195 10.63 -32.34 8.93
CA GLY A 195 10.45 -33.58 8.16
C GLY A 195 10.95 -33.37 6.73
N PRO A 196 11.39 -34.43 6.02
CA PRO A 196 12.19 -34.29 4.81
C PRO A 196 11.38 -33.81 3.61
N ALA A 197 12.04 -33.05 2.74
CA ALA A 197 11.51 -32.37 1.57
C ALA A 197 11.09 -33.33 0.43
N ARG A 198 10.09 -32.91 -0.37
CA ARG A 198 9.81 -33.45 -1.72
C ARG A 198 9.44 -32.33 -2.70
N ASP A 199 9.82 -32.59 -3.95
CA ASP A 199 10.02 -31.69 -5.09
C ASP A 199 8.78 -31.06 -5.76
N GLY A 200 8.97 -29.83 -6.27
CA GLY A 200 8.94 -29.52 -7.71
C GLY A 200 7.65 -29.04 -8.38
N ARG A 201 7.56 -27.71 -8.66
CA ARG A 201 7.06 -27.08 -9.92
C ARG A 201 7.27 -25.54 -9.91
N PRO A 202 7.38 -24.86 -11.07
CA PRO A 202 7.99 -23.52 -11.17
C PRO A 202 7.00 -22.37 -10.97
N ALA A 203 7.46 -21.29 -10.33
CA ALA A 203 6.74 -20.04 -10.14
C ALA A 203 7.24 -19.01 -11.16
N GLY A 204 6.32 -18.37 -11.88
CA GLY A 204 6.60 -17.27 -12.81
C GLY A 204 7.07 -15.99 -12.10
N ASP A 205 7.81 -15.18 -12.87
CA ASP A 205 8.41 -13.86 -12.59
C ASP A 205 8.20 -13.30 -11.18
N ARG A 206 9.03 -13.80 -10.26
CA ARG A 206 9.28 -13.20 -8.95
C ARG A 206 10.66 -12.56 -8.99
N PRO A 207 10.85 -11.36 -8.42
CA PRO A 207 12.20 -10.88 -8.13
C PRO A 207 12.85 -11.87 -7.15
N THR A 208 13.84 -12.62 -7.64
CA THR A 208 14.66 -13.52 -6.84
C THR A 208 15.63 -12.68 -6.03
N TYR A 209 15.36 -12.52 -4.74
CA TYR A 209 16.40 -12.09 -3.81
C TYR A 209 17.26 -13.30 -3.50
N ASP A 210 18.44 -13.37 -4.10
CA ASP A 210 19.46 -14.32 -3.66
C ASP A 210 19.74 -14.03 -2.18
N ARG A 211 19.46 -15.04 -1.35
CA ARG A 211 19.83 -14.98 0.05
C ARG A 211 21.36 -14.97 0.09
N PRO A 212 22.01 -13.95 0.68
CA PRO A 212 23.45 -14.01 0.85
C PRO A 212 23.81 -15.30 1.62
N PRO A 213 24.91 -15.98 1.24
CA PRO A 213 25.31 -17.21 1.90
C PRO A 213 25.44 -16.96 3.41
N ALA A 214 25.01 -17.93 4.20
CA ALA A 214 25.20 -17.88 5.65
C ALA A 214 26.70 -17.65 5.91
N GLY A 215 27.04 -16.53 6.55
CA GLY A 215 28.40 -16.25 6.97
C GLY A 215 28.94 -17.42 7.81
N PRO A 216 30.25 -17.70 7.75
CA PRO A 216 30.83 -18.82 8.46
C PRO A 216 30.49 -18.71 9.95
N GLY A 217 29.84 -19.76 10.48
CA GLY A 217 29.40 -19.81 11.87
C GLY A 217 30.58 -19.57 12.80
N THR A 218 30.51 -18.50 13.59
CA THR A 218 31.43 -18.25 14.69
C THR A 218 31.25 -19.34 15.74
N THR A 219 32.23 -20.23 15.84
CA THR A 219 32.45 -21.09 16.99
C THR A 219 32.78 -20.22 18.21
N PRO A 220 32.22 -20.51 19.41
CA PRO A 220 32.58 -19.76 20.60
C PRO A 220 33.96 -20.21 21.10
N GLY A 221 34.95 -19.32 20.99
CA GLY A 221 36.25 -19.47 21.66
C GLY A 221 36.19 -19.07 23.13
N PRO A 222 37.05 -19.62 24.01
CA PRO A 222 36.92 -19.49 25.45
C PRO A 222 37.30 -18.09 25.96
N SER A 223 36.61 -17.71 27.04
CA SER A 223 36.75 -16.48 27.82
C SER A 223 38.21 -16.11 28.13
N GLY A 224 38.63 -14.94 27.65
CA GLY A 224 39.88 -14.29 28.02
C GLY A 224 39.63 -12.80 28.27
N ALA A 225 39.77 -12.38 29.52
CA ALA A 225 39.61 -10.99 29.94
C ALA A 225 40.56 -10.05 29.17
N ARG A 226 40.02 -8.99 28.55
CA ARG A 226 40.78 -7.84 28.10
C ARG A 226 40.06 -6.54 28.44
N THR A 227 40.80 -5.70 29.15
CA THR A 227 40.54 -4.31 29.55
C THR A 227 40.15 -3.39 28.38
N PRO A 228 39.37 -2.32 28.62
CA PRO A 228 38.90 -1.42 27.58
C PRO A 228 40.00 -0.41 27.17
N PRO A 229 40.12 -0.04 25.88
CA PRO A 229 40.84 1.16 25.51
C PRO A 229 39.92 2.38 25.55
N THR A 230 40.48 3.47 26.06
CA THR A 230 39.91 4.82 26.12
C THR A 230 40.15 5.57 24.80
N THR A 231 39.38 6.65 24.59
CA THR A 231 39.50 7.75 23.58
C THR A 231 38.82 7.50 22.22
N SER A 232 37.72 8.20 21.92
CA SER A 232 37.57 9.61 21.49
C SER A 232 37.87 9.78 20.01
N HIS A 233 36.84 10.01 19.19
CA HIS A 233 36.78 10.96 18.07
C HIS A 233 35.41 10.82 17.37
N LEU A 234 34.45 11.68 17.76
CA LEU A 234 33.32 12.03 16.91
C LEU A 234 33.79 13.20 16.04
N GLN A 235 33.71 13.03 14.72
CA GLN A 235 34.00 14.06 13.74
C GLN A 235 32.65 14.66 13.32
N GLU A 236 32.41 15.90 13.69
CA GLU A 236 31.24 16.68 13.29
C GLU A 236 31.24 16.94 11.78
N VAL A 237 30.05 16.88 11.17
CA VAL A 237 29.80 17.24 9.77
C VAL A 237 29.28 18.68 9.75
N PRO A 238 29.86 19.61 8.96
CA PRO A 238 29.41 21.00 8.94
C PRO A 238 28.06 21.18 8.20
N GLU A 239 27.33 22.24 8.59
CA GLU A 239 26.05 22.73 8.05
C GLU A 239 26.06 23.01 6.53
#